data_AF-A0A8H5TJB1-F1
#
_entry.id   AF-A0A8H5TJB1-F1
#
_cell.length_a   1.000
_cell.length_b   1.000
_cell.length_c   1.000
_cell.angle_alpha   90.00
_cell.angle_beta   90.00
_cell.angle_gamma   90.00
#
_symmetry.space_group_name_H-M   'P 1'
#
loop_
_entity.id
_entity.type
_entity.pdbx_description
1 polymer ?
#
loop_
_entity_poly.entity_id
_entity_poly.type
_entity_poly.pdbx_seq_one_letter_code
_entity_poly.pdbx_strand_id
1 'polypeptide(L)'
;MDIAIDLNVLSQLNTTETKAIHDICDKLSVCGIKEKVKVPQIVVLGEESSGKSSVLQAISHLRFPTGENGCTRFAIQVMFRQAPETRIDITIIFEDKSKKIKTWQHSNFQEDGLAHIIEEAKSIMEFNRAGKGFSKDLLRLEIEGPLMYPLSLLDLPGFPNSDKSQENTEILQGLLGSHLDNKDNIYLVVVNPNKTIPEQVVLRHSRLFDPHGKQTIPIITNPDIMRPGSVEERSYIRLAMNRQFMNHFGLGWHVLCNKREEELSFSRRDETEDQFFKGSSWSCIPPVDRGAANLRKKLSLALYHHMRRTLPLVVEDIDWSLQFRESDMEGLGPPRSSPEEMGSFLISVASDFQRVVQDGIHGRGSEYSIGPPNIEKPEGYKPPKHLLKFIEHYDQNEFMETEFVTKEEFINKVVKRVSSWSVIALRHTELVFEVTKAFVDRVLQFLFRPLCFNGGTEAILTTCVDPFFDEKKVAIEAKINELFKPYEKAFAFPLDLDGYTEFSQRSGDRLAERVYSLVTAKAPVSSDDRQKERVTRQMIREAVAAEKDSEI
;
A
#
# COMPACT_ATOMS: atom_id res chain seq x y z
N MET A 1 40.58 10.05 -19.40
CA MET A 1 40.32 9.70 -17.99
C MET A 1 40.14 8.21 -18.02
N ASP A 2 41.25 7.50 -17.83
CA ASP A 2 41.38 6.15 -18.36
C ASP A 2 41.12 5.16 -17.24
N ILE A 3 39.87 4.69 -17.17
CA ILE A 3 39.58 3.46 -16.44
C ILE A 3 40.08 2.31 -17.32
N ALA A 4 41.16 1.67 -16.88
CA ALA A 4 41.73 0.50 -17.54
C ALA A 4 40.91 -0.76 -17.21
N ILE A 5 39.59 -0.73 -17.39
CA ILE A 5 38.78 -1.95 -17.37
C ILE A 5 38.77 -2.46 -18.80
N ASP A 6 39.08 -3.75 -18.99
CA ASP A 6 39.03 -4.36 -20.32
C ASP A 6 37.59 -4.40 -20.86
N LEU A 7 37.22 -3.36 -21.61
CA LEU A 7 35.88 -3.19 -22.18
C LEU A 7 35.52 -4.31 -23.16
N ASN A 8 36.51 -5.00 -23.75
CA ASN A 8 36.25 -6.14 -24.63
C ASN A 8 35.68 -7.33 -23.85
N VAL A 9 35.98 -7.45 -22.56
CA VAL A 9 35.53 -8.56 -21.73
C VAL A 9 34.09 -8.38 -21.32
N LEU A 10 33.71 -7.15 -20.92
CA LEU A 10 32.31 -6.79 -20.67
C LEU A 10 31.49 -6.87 -21.96
N SER A 11 32.09 -6.62 -23.12
CA SER A 11 31.42 -6.84 -24.41
C SER A 11 31.04 -8.31 -24.66
N GLN A 12 31.77 -9.28 -24.10
CA GLN A 12 31.43 -10.71 -24.21
C GLN A 12 30.22 -11.10 -23.35
N LEU A 13 29.92 -10.32 -22.31
CA LEU A 13 28.67 -10.41 -21.55
C LEU A 13 27.50 -9.73 -22.28
N ASN A 14 27.81 -8.91 -23.28
CA ASN A 14 26.88 -7.99 -23.93
C ASN A 14 26.37 -8.54 -25.27
N THR A 15 25.63 -9.65 -25.23
CA THR A 15 24.94 -10.22 -26.40
C THR A 15 23.85 -9.28 -26.91
N THR A 16 23.51 -9.38 -28.20
CA THR A 16 22.50 -8.53 -28.87
C THR A 16 21.14 -8.54 -28.17
N GLU A 17 20.72 -9.72 -27.72
CA GLU A 17 19.46 -9.95 -27.05
C GLU A 17 19.45 -9.33 -25.66
N THR A 18 20.58 -9.37 -24.96
CA THR A 18 20.71 -8.81 -23.62
C THR A 18 20.82 -7.29 -23.66
N LYS A 19 21.43 -6.71 -24.71
CA LYS A 19 21.35 -5.26 -24.99
C LYS A 19 19.91 -4.78 -25.11
N ALA A 20 19.11 -5.49 -25.89
CA ALA A 20 17.71 -5.12 -26.10
C ALA A 20 16.91 -5.13 -24.78
N ILE A 21 17.19 -6.07 -23.87
CA ILE A 21 16.54 -6.08 -22.54
C ILE A 21 17.00 -4.91 -21.69
N HIS A 22 18.28 -4.57 -21.69
CA HIS A 22 18.78 -3.41 -20.93
C HIS A 22 18.23 -2.10 -21.47
N ASP A 23 18.14 -1.93 -22.79
CA ASP A 23 17.49 -0.77 -23.40
C ASP A 23 16.03 -0.62 -22.95
N ILE A 24 15.34 -1.75 -22.72
CA ILE A 24 13.98 -1.75 -22.16
C ILE A 24 14.01 -1.34 -20.68
N CYS A 25 14.91 -1.90 -19.88
CA CYS A 25 15.07 -1.52 -18.46
C CYS A 25 15.37 -0.03 -18.30
N ASP A 26 16.22 0.54 -19.15
CA ASP A 26 16.57 1.96 -19.14
C ASP A 26 15.37 2.83 -19.52
N LYS A 27 14.60 2.45 -20.54
CA LYS A 27 13.34 3.14 -20.89
C LYS A 27 12.31 3.07 -19.75
N LEU A 28 12.17 1.93 -19.10
CA LEU A 28 11.28 1.77 -17.95
C LEU A 28 11.75 2.60 -16.75
N SER A 29 13.06 2.75 -16.58
CA SER A 29 13.65 3.63 -15.56
C SER A 29 13.30 5.10 -15.82
N VAL A 30 13.34 5.56 -17.08
CA VAL A 30 12.94 6.94 -17.45
C VAL A 30 11.46 7.20 -17.14
N CYS A 31 10.61 6.19 -17.25
CA CYS A 31 9.19 6.26 -16.86
C CYS A 31 8.96 6.29 -15.34
N GLY A 32 10.01 6.26 -14.51
CA GLY A 32 9.88 6.22 -13.05
C GLY A 32 9.52 4.84 -12.49
N ILE A 33 9.58 3.78 -13.30
CA ILE A 33 9.22 2.40 -12.91
C ILE A 33 10.47 1.59 -12.49
N LYS A 34 11.61 2.27 -12.31
CA LYS A 34 12.89 1.64 -11.94
C LYS A 34 12.81 0.72 -10.72
N GLU A 35 11.96 1.06 -9.75
CA GLU A 35 11.81 0.28 -8.52
C GLU A 35 11.12 -1.08 -8.73
N LYS A 36 10.30 -1.20 -9.79
CA LYS A 36 9.59 -2.45 -10.13
C LYS A 36 10.41 -3.37 -11.03
N VAL A 37 11.37 -2.84 -11.80
CA VAL A 37 12.24 -3.63 -12.68
C VAL A 37 13.60 -3.80 -12.01
N LYS A 38 13.77 -4.89 -11.26
CA LYS A 38 15.06 -5.21 -10.64
C LYS A 38 15.94 -5.99 -11.61
N VAL A 39 17.12 -5.46 -11.92
CA VAL A 39 18.14 -6.23 -12.66
C VAL A 39 18.60 -7.38 -11.76
N PRO A 40 18.61 -8.64 -12.25
CA PRO A 40 19.03 -9.77 -11.46
C PRO A 40 20.46 -9.59 -10.95
N GLN A 41 20.66 -9.87 -9.67
CA GLN A 41 21.95 -9.78 -9.01
C GLN A 41 22.63 -11.15 -9.01
N ILE A 42 23.91 -11.19 -9.40
CA ILE A 42 24.72 -12.39 -9.33
C ILE A 42 25.36 -12.47 -7.95
N VAL A 43 24.98 -13.47 -7.17
CA VAL A 43 25.47 -13.69 -5.81
C VAL A 43 26.49 -14.82 -5.80
N VAL A 44 27.71 -14.52 -5.36
CA VAL A 44 28.79 -15.51 -5.28
C VAL A 44 28.88 -16.07 -3.88
N LEU A 45 28.80 -17.40 -3.79
CA LEU A 45 28.77 -18.18 -2.56
C LEU A 45 29.85 -19.26 -2.62
N GLY A 46 30.44 -19.58 -1.48
CA GLY A 46 31.54 -20.53 -1.42
C GLY A 46 32.23 -20.49 -0.08
N GLU A 47 32.93 -21.55 0.26
CA GLU A 47 33.68 -21.65 1.51
C GLU A 47 34.86 -20.68 1.55
N GLU A 48 35.40 -20.42 2.73
CA GLU A 48 36.65 -19.67 2.88
C GLU A 48 37.76 -20.32 2.04
N SER A 49 38.46 -19.51 1.24
CA SER A 49 39.53 -19.95 0.32
C SER A 49 39.10 -20.89 -0.82
N SER A 50 37.81 -20.98 -1.14
CA SER A 50 37.30 -21.75 -2.29
C SER A 50 37.58 -21.13 -3.66
N GLY A 51 38.09 -19.90 -3.74
CA GLY A 51 38.37 -19.21 -5.01
C GLY A 51 37.25 -18.28 -5.51
N LYS A 52 36.35 -17.81 -4.63
CA LYS A 52 35.30 -16.82 -4.96
C LYS A 52 35.85 -15.57 -5.62
N SER A 53 36.88 -14.95 -5.04
CA SER A 53 37.55 -13.76 -5.57
C SER A 53 38.06 -14.00 -6.99
N SER A 54 38.64 -15.16 -7.26
CA SER A 54 39.15 -15.52 -8.59
C SER A 54 38.03 -15.75 -9.61
N VAL A 55 36.85 -16.23 -9.19
CA VAL A 55 35.65 -16.32 -10.05
C VAL A 55 35.12 -14.91 -10.36
N LEU A 56 35.04 -14.04 -9.37
CA LEU A 56 34.62 -12.64 -9.55
C LEU A 56 35.57 -11.90 -10.49
N GLN A 57 36.89 -12.07 -10.31
CA GLN A 57 37.91 -11.57 -11.23
C GLN A 57 37.70 -12.08 -12.67
N ALA A 58 37.36 -13.36 -12.86
CA ALA A 58 37.11 -13.92 -14.19
C ALA A 58 35.86 -13.34 -14.88
N ILE A 59 34.93 -12.77 -14.11
CA ILE A 59 33.70 -12.16 -14.61
C ILE A 59 33.88 -10.66 -14.86
N SER A 60 34.48 -9.95 -13.90
CA SER A 60 34.56 -8.48 -13.91
C SER A 60 35.92 -7.91 -14.34
N HIS A 61 36.97 -8.73 -14.40
CA HIS A 61 38.35 -8.31 -14.61
C HIS A 61 38.85 -7.27 -13.57
N LEU A 62 38.23 -7.25 -12.39
CA LEU A 62 38.69 -6.45 -11.24
C LEU A 62 39.49 -7.32 -10.28
N ARG A 63 40.63 -6.83 -9.77
CA ARG A 63 41.41 -7.59 -8.79
C ARG A 63 40.77 -7.49 -7.40
N PHE A 64 40.01 -8.53 -7.05
CA PHE A 64 39.54 -8.72 -5.67
C PHE A 64 40.72 -9.13 -4.78
N PRO A 65 40.85 -8.58 -3.56
CA PRO A 65 41.97 -8.90 -2.68
C PRO A 65 41.96 -10.38 -2.28
N THR A 66 43.14 -10.99 -2.31
CA THR A 66 43.40 -12.39 -1.93
C THR A 66 44.55 -12.43 -0.92
N GLY A 67 44.32 -12.89 0.31
CA GLY A 67 45.39 -13.03 1.32
C GLY A 67 44.94 -13.63 2.65
N GLU A 68 45.88 -14.12 3.46
CA GLU A 68 45.63 -14.78 4.78
C GLU A 68 44.94 -13.88 5.81
N ASN A 69 45.11 -12.55 5.70
CA ASN A 69 44.39 -11.54 6.47
C ASN A 69 43.26 -10.85 5.64
N GLY A 70 42.99 -11.34 4.43
CA GLY A 70 42.23 -10.69 3.36
C GLY A 70 40.98 -11.42 2.89
N CYS A 71 40.42 -12.36 3.66
CA CYS A 71 39.10 -12.92 3.38
C CYS A 71 38.03 -11.81 3.40
N THR A 72 37.07 -11.81 2.47
CA THR A 72 35.91 -10.92 2.47
C THR A 72 35.13 -11.11 3.78
N ARG A 73 35.16 -10.10 4.69
CA ARG A 73 34.52 -10.16 6.03
C ARG A 73 33.21 -9.37 6.13
N PHE A 74 32.84 -8.68 5.06
CA PHE A 74 31.61 -7.91 4.87
C PHE A 74 31.19 -8.05 3.41
N ALA A 75 29.91 -7.86 3.10
CA ALA A 75 29.43 -8.01 1.73
C ALA A 75 29.97 -6.90 0.81
N ILE A 76 30.42 -7.26 -0.39
CA ILE A 76 30.89 -6.32 -1.41
C ILE A 76 29.97 -6.41 -2.62
N GLN A 77 29.26 -5.34 -2.93
CA GLN A 77 28.43 -5.22 -4.11
C GLN A 77 29.14 -4.37 -5.16
N VAL A 78 29.41 -4.93 -6.34
CA VAL A 78 29.94 -4.20 -7.48
C VAL A 78 28.85 -4.09 -8.54
N MET A 79 28.45 -2.87 -8.86
CA MET A 79 27.45 -2.56 -9.87
C MET A 79 28.13 -1.88 -11.06
N PHE A 80 27.95 -2.43 -12.24
CA PHE A 80 28.33 -1.82 -13.50
C PHE A 80 27.09 -1.15 -14.09
N ARG A 81 27.23 0.10 -14.55
CA ARG A 81 26.15 0.84 -15.22
C ARG A 81 26.65 1.59 -16.43
N GLN A 82 25.78 1.72 -17.42
CA GLN A 82 26.08 2.52 -18.58
C GLN A 82 25.83 4.01 -18.28
N ALA A 83 26.82 4.86 -18.59
CA ALA A 83 26.73 6.30 -18.40
C ALA A 83 27.60 7.05 -19.43
N PRO A 84 27.28 8.30 -19.80
CA PRO A 84 28.06 9.04 -20.79
C PRO A 84 29.50 9.30 -20.34
N GLU A 85 29.70 9.43 -19.03
CA GLU A 85 30.99 9.66 -18.41
C GLU A 85 31.35 8.49 -17.50
N THR A 86 32.65 8.29 -17.35
CA THR A 86 33.18 7.24 -16.51
C THR A 86 33.35 7.74 -15.08
N ARG A 87 32.65 7.12 -14.13
CA ARG A 87 32.62 7.53 -12.72
C ARG A 87 32.56 6.33 -11.79
N ILE A 88 33.15 6.46 -10.62
CA ILE A 88 33.02 5.45 -9.56
C ILE A 88 32.49 6.10 -8.29
N ASP A 89 31.32 5.63 -7.88
CA ASP A 89 30.70 5.99 -6.62
C ASP A 89 30.87 4.83 -5.63
N ILE A 90 31.42 5.13 -4.46
CA ILE A 90 31.59 4.17 -3.39
C ILE A 90 30.65 4.56 -2.27
N THR A 91 29.81 3.63 -1.84
CA THR A 91 28.81 3.82 -0.81
C THR A 91 28.93 2.74 0.25
N ILE A 92 28.98 3.13 1.51
CA ILE A 92 28.85 2.20 2.64
C ILE A 92 27.43 2.30 3.18
N ILE A 93 26.75 1.17 3.15
CA ILE A 93 25.40 0.99 3.70
C ILE A 93 25.55 0.24 5.01
N PHE A 94 25.30 0.92 6.12
CA PHE A 94 25.33 0.31 7.44
C PHE A 94 24.03 -0.46 7.70
N GLU A 95 24.11 -1.62 8.37
CA GLU A 95 22.89 -2.34 8.82
C GLU A 95 22.10 -1.48 9.82
N ASP A 96 22.83 -0.80 10.70
CA ASP A 96 22.27 0.15 11.66
C ASP A 96 21.79 1.42 10.94
N LYS A 97 20.47 1.53 10.77
CA LYS A 97 19.79 2.65 10.12
C LYS A 97 20.02 4.00 10.83
N SER A 98 20.55 4.01 12.07
CA SER A 98 20.92 5.24 12.77
C SER A 98 22.22 5.87 12.25
N LYS A 99 23.10 5.07 11.63
CA LYS A 99 24.32 5.56 10.99
C LYS A 99 24.01 6.10 9.61
N LYS A 100 24.49 7.32 9.32
CA LYS A 100 24.32 7.93 7.99
C LYS A 100 25.14 7.18 6.95
N ILE A 101 24.52 6.92 5.79
CA ILE A 101 25.18 6.40 4.59
C ILE A 101 26.38 7.30 4.26
N LYS A 102 27.55 6.69 4.05
CA LYS A 102 28.77 7.40 3.64
C LYS A 102 29.02 7.13 2.17
N THR A 103 29.14 8.19 1.39
CA THR A 103 29.38 8.12 -0.05
C THR A 103 30.57 9.00 -0.42
N TRP A 104 31.48 8.47 -1.23
CA TRP A 104 32.58 9.24 -1.79
C TRP A 104 32.85 8.80 -3.23
N GLN A 105 33.47 9.69 -3.99
CA GLN A 105 33.84 9.47 -5.37
C GLN A 105 35.33 9.15 -5.47
N HIS A 106 35.68 8.29 -6.42
CA HIS A 106 37.07 8.05 -6.77
C HIS A 106 37.31 8.38 -8.25
N SER A 107 38.35 9.17 -8.52
CA SER A 107 38.79 9.54 -9.87
C SER A 107 40.10 8.80 -10.18
N ASN A 108 40.23 8.18 -11.36
CA ASN A 108 41.35 7.31 -11.79
C ASN A 108 41.40 5.93 -11.12
N PHE A 109 40.49 5.04 -11.50
CA PHE A 109 40.51 3.66 -11.05
C PHE A 109 41.27 2.75 -12.03
N GLN A 110 42.30 2.10 -11.52
CA GLN A 110 43.00 1.01 -12.20
C GLN A 110 42.48 -0.36 -11.72
N GLU A 111 42.81 -1.43 -12.44
CA GLU A 111 42.38 -2.81 -12.13
C GLU A 111 42.70 -3.25 -10.68
N ASP A 112 43.74 -2.67 -10.08
CA ASP A 112 44.21 -2.90 -8.71
C ASP A 112 43.60 -1.97 -7.65
N GLY A 113 42.81 -0.97 -8.07
CA GLY A 113 42.26 0.07 -7.18
C GLY A 113 41.28 -0.46 -6.13
N LEU A 114 40.69 -1.64 -6.36
CA LEU A 114 39.71 -2.24 -5.45
C LEU A 114 40.32 -2.54 -4.06
N ALA A 115 41.57 -2.97 -4.01
CA ALA A 115 42.25 -3.29 -2.75
C ALA A 115 42.37 -2.06 -1.84
N HIS A 116 42.70 -0.90 -2.42
CA HIS A 116 42.78 0.37 -1.68
C HIS A 116 41.41 0.81 -1.15
N ILE A 117 40.37 0.71 -1.98
CA ILE A 117 38.99 1.06 -1.58
C ILE A 117 38.51 0.17 -0.43
N ILE A 118 38.84 -1.12 -0.47
CA ILE A 118 38.47 -2.07 0.58
C ILE A 118 39.18 -1.74 1.90
N GLU A 119 40.46 -1.38 1.88
CA GLU A 119 41.18 -0.96 3.09
C GLU A 119 40.64 0.36 3.66
N GLU A 120 40.32 1.33 2.80
CA GLU A 120 39.65 2.57 3.21
C GLU A 120 38.29 2.29 3.86
N ALA A 121 37.49 1.42 3.23
CA ALA A 121 36.19 1.01 3.75
C ALA A 121 36.31 0.28 5.11
N LYS A 122 37.30 -0.61 5.28
CA LYS A 122 37.58 -1.28 6.57
C LYS A 122 37.87 -0.27 7.69
N SER A 123 38.63 0.77 7.38
CA SER A 123 38.91 1.86 8.33
C SER A 123 37.64 2.62 8.71
N ILE A 124 36.80 2.95 7.73
CA ILE A 124 35.53 3.68 7.93
C ILE A 124 34.49 2.86 8.70
N MET A 125 34.44 1.55 8.47
CA MET A 125 33.57 0.60 9.18
C MET A 125 34.08 0.29 10.60
N GLU A 126 35.19 0.91 11.04
CA GLU A 126 35.81 0.71 12.36
C GLU A 126 36.16 -0.76 12.65
N PHE A 127 36.40 -1.54 11.60
CA PHE A 127 36.66 -2.98 11.68
C PHE A 127 37.90 -3.33 12.52
N ASN A 128 38.79 -2.36 12.73
CA ASN A 128 40.08 -2.50 13.41
C ASN A 128 40.04 -2.50 14.95
N ARG A 129 38.89 -2.33 15.62
CA ARG A 129 38.87 -2.32 17.11
C ARG A 129 38.78 -3.70 17.78
N ALA A 130 38.42 -4.77 17.07
CA ALA A 130 38.25 -6.10 17.70
C ALA A 130 38.59 -7.33 16.81
N GLY A 131 39.16 -7.16 15.62
CA GLY A 131 39.92 -8.19 14.89
C GLY A 131 39.28 -9.54 14.49
N LYS A 132 38.07 -9.91 14.95
CA LYS A 132 37.54 -11.29 14.83
C LYS A 132 36.08 -11.44 14.34
N GLY A 133 35.33 -10.37 14.13
CA GLY A 133 33.90 -10.46 13.74
C GLY A 133 33.64 -10.26 12.24
N PHE A 134 32.53 -10.78 11.73
CA PHE A 134 31.95 -10.40 10.44
C PHE A 134 31.15 -9.09 10.60
N SER A 135 31.16 -8.21 9.61
CA SER A 135 30.24 -7.06 9.58
C SER A 135 29.06 -7.37 8.67
N LYS A 136 27.88 -6.90 9.08
CA LYS A 136 26.67 -6.94 8.27
C LYS A 136 26.51 -5.70 7.38
N ASP A 137 27.46 -4.77 7.47
CA ASP A 137 27.53 -3.62 6.57
C ASP A 137 27.86 -4.05 5.14
N LEU A 138 27.34 -3.29 4.17
CA LEU A 138 27.52 -3.54 2.75
C LEU A 138 28.37 -2.44 2.13
N LEU A 139 29.48 -2.83 1.48
CA LEU A 139 30.26 -1.94 0.62
C LEU A 139 29.71 -2.02 -0.81
N ARG A 140 29.13 -0.93 -1.31
CA ARG A 140 28.66 -0.81 -2.68
C ARG A 140 29.64 0.02 -3.50
N LEU A 141 30.07 -0.52 -4.63
CA LEU A 141 30.84 0.17 -5.65
C LEU A 141 29.99 0.25 -6.92
N GLU A 142 29.71 1.44 -7.38
CA GLU A 142 28.97 1.71 -8.60
C GLU A 142 29.93 2.28 -9.63
N ILE A 143 30.26 1.46 -10.63
CA ILE A 143 31.19 1.75 -11.71
C ILE A 143 30.37 2.08 -12.96
N GLU A 144 30.40 3.34 -13.34
CA GLU A 144 29.66 3.87 -14.48
C GLU A 144 30.60 4.13 -15.66
N GLY A 145 30.12 3.93 -16.90
CA GLY A 145 30.87 4.30 -18.09
C GLY A 145 30.15 3.99 -19.42
N PRO A 146 30.62 4.54 -20.55
CA PRO A 146 29.85 4.55 -21.81
C PRO A 146 29.72 3.19 -22.49
N LEU A 147 30.65 2.27 -22.19
CA LEU A 147 30.72 0.92 -22.76
C LEU A 147 30.55 -0.17 -21.68
N MET A 148 30.03 0.19 -20.50
CA MET A 148 29.80 -0.75 -19.41
C MET A 148 28.54 -1.59 -19.66
N TYR A 149 28.62 -2.87 -19.37
CA TYR A 149 27.47 -3.79 -19.39
C TYR A 149 26.77 -3.76 -18.02
N PRO A 150 25.45 -3.47 -17.94
CA PRO A 150 24.75 -3.42 -16.66
C PRO A 150 24.76 -4.77 -15.94
N LEU A 151 25.44 -4.82 -14.80
CA LEU A 151 25.67 -6.05 -14.04
C LEU A 151 25.80 -5.73 -12.56
N SER A 152 25.16 -6.52 -11.71
CA SER A 152 25.29 -6.42 -10.24
C SER A 152 25.91 -7.71 -9.72
N LEU A 153 27.11 -7.61 -9.17
CA LEU A 153 27.84 -8.70 -8.54
C LEU A 153 27.81 -8.51 -7.02
N LEU A 154 27.49 -9.56 -6.27
CA LEU A 154 27.57 -9.60 -4.81
C LEU A 154 28.61 -10.65 -4.40
N ASP A 155 29.69 -10.20 -3.78
CA ASP A 155 30.59 -11.07 -3.03
C ASP A 155 30.10 -11.15 -1.59
N LEU A 156 29.76 -12.36 -1.15
CA LEU A 156 29.39 -12.62 0.23
C LEU A 156 30.55 -13.31 0.97
N PRO A 157 30.72 -13.02 2.27
CA PRO A 157 31.71 -13.71 3.09
C PRO A 157 31.59 -15.23 2.97
N GLY A 158 32.74 -15.90 2.96
CA GLY A 158 32.77 -17.35 2.78
C GLY A 158 32.24 -18.11 3.99
N PHE A 159 31.63 -19.27 3.74
CA PHE A 159 31.26 -20.18 4.82
C PHE A 159 32.52 -20.63 5.58
N PRO A 160 32.55 -20.52 6.92
CA PRO A 160 33.70 -20.92 7.71
C PRO A 160 33.90 -22.43 7.66
N ASN A 161 35.16 -22.86 7.58
CA ASN A 161 35.54 -24.27 7.43
C ASN A 161 35.47 -25.09 8.74
N SER A 162 35.27 -24.44 9.89
CA SER A 162 35.16 -25.06 11.21
C SER A 162 34.29 -24.21 12.14
N ASP A 163 33.82 -24.81 13.25
CA ASP A 163 33.08 -24.21 14.38
C ASP A 163 33.83 -23.04 15.06
N LYS A 164 34.24 -22.04 14.30
CA LYS A 164 34.75 -20.77 14.82
C LYS A 164 33.53 -19.99 15.31
N SER A 165 33.22 -20.18 16.60
CA SER A 165 32.16 -19.53 17.40
C SER A 165 30.77 -19.48 16.77
N GLN A 166 29.78 -20.13 17.40
CA GLN A 166 28.36 -20.13 16.98
C GLN A 166 27.84 -18.72 16.61
N GLU A 167 28.31 -17.69 17.32
CA GLU A 167 28.00 -16.28 17.05
C GLU A 167 28.41 -15.82 15.63
N ASN A 168 29.57 -16.24 15.13
CA ASN A 168 30.03 -15.86 13.78
C ASN A 168 29.21 -16.57 12.71
N THR A 169 28.77 -17.82 12.95
CA THR A 169 27.89 -18.54 12.04
C THR A 169 26.48 -17.94 12.00
N GLU A 170 25.95 -17.46 13.13
CA GLU A 170 24.64 -16.80 13.18
C GLU A 170 24.65 -15.43 12.49
N ILE A 171 25.69 -14.62 12.71
CA ILE A 171 25.86 -13.33 12.03
C ILE A 171 25.97 -13.54 10.51
N LEU A 172 26.77 -14.53 10.08
CA LEU A 172 26.86 -14.92 8.68
C LEU A 172 25.53 -15.41 8.12
N GLN A 173 24.80 -16.27 8.83
CA GLN A 173 23.49 -16.73 8.40
C GLN A 173 22.47 -15.60 8.29
N GLY A 174 22.50 -14.63 9.21
CA GLY A 174 21.66 -13.42 9.14
C GLY A 174 22.01 -12.52 7.95
N LEU A 175 23.31 -12.32 7.69
CA LEU A 175 23.80 -11.56 6.53
C LEU A 175 23.44 -12.25 5.21
N LEU A 176 23.68 -13.56 5.13
CA LEU A 176 23.34 -14.38 3.98
C LEU A 176 21.81 -14.38 3.78
N GLY A 177 21.02 -14.60 4.83
CA GLY A 177 19.56 -14.67 4.75
C GLY A 177 18.92 -13.43 4.13
N SER A 178 19.33 -12.23 4.55
CA SER A 178 18.76 -10.98 4.01
C SER A 178 19.07 -10.76 2.53
N HIS A 179 20.23 -11.23 2.06
CA HIS A 179 20.64 -11.11 0.65
C HIS A 179 20.16 -12.27 -0.23
N LEU A 180 19.95 -13.46 0.35
CA LEU A 180 19.53 -14.69 -0.35
C LEU A 180 18.02 -14.85 -0.48
N ASP A 181 17.20 -14.09 0.25
CA ASP A 181 15.73 -14.18 0.16
C ASP A 181 15.15 -13.60 -1.16
N ASN A 182 15.98 -12.90 -1.94
CA ASN A 182 15.55 -12.35 -3.21
C ASN A 182 15.48 -13.42 -4.32
N LYS A 183 14.28 -13.68 -4.83
CA LYS A 183 13.98 -14.67 -5.89
C LYS A 183 14.52 -14.28 -7.27
N ASP A 184 14.95 -13.03 -7.44
CA ASP A 184 15.51 -12.50 -8.68
C ASP A 184 17.03 -12.68 -8.80
N ASN A 185 17.66 -13.36 -7.84
CA ASN A 185 19.10 -13.59 -7.85
C ASN A 185 19.52 -14.78 -8.72
N ILE A 186 20.73 -14.71 -9.28
CA ILE A 186 21.45 -15.84 -9.86
C ILE A 186 22.59 -16.21 -8.93
N TYR A 187 22.69 -17.49 -8.57
CA TYR A 187 23.68 -17.95 -7.58
C TYR A 187 24.88 -18.60 -8.24
N LEU A 188 26.09 -18.15 -7.91
CA LEU A 188 27.33 -18.81 -8.27
C LEU A 188 27.87 -19.56 -7.06
N VAL A 189 27.80 -20.88 -7.09
CA VAL A 189 28.23 -21.73 -5.98
C VAL A 189 29.62 -22.28 -6.28
N VAL A 190 30.63 -21.72 -5.63
CA VAL A 190 32.03 -22.04 -5.83
C VAL A 190 32.47 -23.18 -4.92
N VAL A 191 32.94 -24.27 -5.52
CA VAL A 191 33.49 -25.44 -4.84
C VAL A 191 34.95 -25.66 -5.23
N ASN A 192 35.76 -26.05 -4.25
CA ASN A 192 37.18 -26.32 -4.46
C ASN A 192 37.49 -27.82 -4.27
N PRO A 193 38.09 -28.50 -5.27
CA PRO A 193 38.40 -29.92 -5.21
C PRO A 193 39.43 -30.38 -4.16
N ASN A 194 40.02 -29.45 -3.40
CA ASN A 194 40.84 -29.78 -2.23
C ASN A 194 40.05 -30.53 -1.13
N LYS A 195 38.71 -30.45 -1.14
CA LYS A 195 37.83 -31.20 -0.23
C LYS A 195 37.03 -32.26 -0.97
N THR A 196 36.51 -33.25 -0.26
CA THR A 196 35.59 -34.21 -0.88
C THR A 196 34.21 -33.58 -1.13
N ILE A 197 33.45 -34.09 -2.09
CA ILE A 197 32.13 -33.55 -2.46
C ILE A 197 31.16 -33.48 -1.25
N PRO A 198 31.06 -34.50 -0.37
CA PRO A 198 30.16 -34.44 0.79
C PRO A 198 30.56 -33.38 1.84
N GLU A 199 31.85 -33.01 1.88
CA GLU A 199 32.37 -31.97 2.79
C GLU A 199 32.10 -30.55 2.29
N GLN A 200 31.62 -30.38 1.05
CA GLN A 200 31.25 -29.08 0.49
C GLN A 200 29.94 -28.59 1.12
N VAL A 201 30.06 -27.85 2.22
CA VAL A 201 28.95 -27.28 2.98
C VAL A 201 28.12 -26.32 2.13
N VAL A 202 28.76 -25.62 1.19
CA VAL A 202 28.09 -24.67 0.28
C VAL A 202 27.03 -25.34 -0.61
N LEU A 203 27.24 -26.59 -1.04
CA LEU A 203 26.26 -27.31 -1.87
C LEU A 203 24.98 -27.60 -1.09
N ARG A 204 25.10 -27.96 0.20
CA ARG A 204 23.95 -28.16 1.08
C ARG A 204 23.19 -26.86 1.32
N HIS A 205 23.92 -25.77 1.56
CA HIS A 205 23.31 -24.45 1.73
C HIS A 205 22.61 -23.97 0.46
N SER A 206 23.16 -24.28 -0.72
CA SER A 206 22.56 -23.90 -2.00
C SER A 206 21.14 -24.42 -2.19
N ARG A 207 20.84 -25.60 -1.64
CA ARG A 207 19.50 -26.20 -1.69
C ARG A 207 18.49 -25.54 -0.76
N LEU A 208 18.92 -24.72 0.21
CA LEU A 208 18.01 -24.01 1.11
C LEU A 208 17.31 -22.85 0.39
N PHE A 209 18.01 -22.14 -0.48
CA PHE A 209 17.49 -20.97 -1.22
C PHE A 209 17.16 -21.28 -2.69
N ASP A 210 17.76 -22.31 -3.30
CA ASP A 210 17.38 -22.83 -4.62
C ASP A 210 17.23 -24.37 -4.58
N PRO A 211 16.13 -24.90 -4.00
CA PRO A 211 15.92 -26.34 -3.84
C PRO A 211 16.03 -27.12 -5.16
N HIS A 212 15.52 -26.53 -6.24
CA HIS A 212 15.50 -27.16 -7.57
C HIS A 212 16.78 -26.89 -8.40
N GLY A 213 17.68 -26.04 -7.94
CA GLY A 213 18.92 -25.70 -8.67
C GLY A 213 18.65 -25.02 -10.01
N LYS A 214 17.56 -24.25 -10.14
CA LYS A 214 17.14 -23.64 -11.42
C LYS A 214 17.85 -22.31 -11.70
N GLN A 215 18.33 -21.63 -10.66
CA GLN A 215 18.98 -20.31 -10.72
C GLN A 215 20.44 -20.37 -10.27
N THR A 216 20.93 -21.57 -9.94
CA THR A 216 22.29 -21.80 -9.45
C THR A 216 23.21 -22.35 -10.55
N ILE A 217 24.36 -21.72 -10.73
CA ILE A 217 25.47 -22.20 -11.54
C ILE A 217 26.60 -22.62 -10.59
N PRO A 218 26.80 -23.92 -10.37
CA PRO A 218 27.92 -24.38 -9.56
C PRO A 218 29.22 -24.34 -10.36
N ILE A 219 30.29 -23.85 -9.73
CA ILE A 219 31.61 -23.61 -10.34
C ILE A 219 32.66 -24.42 -9.58
N ILE A 220 33.40 -25.24 -10.30
CA ILE A 220 34.59 -25.93 -9.78
C ILE A 220 35.82 -25.07 -10.09
N THR A 221 36.51 -24.62 -9.04
CA THR A 221 37.75 -23.84 -9.14
C THR A 221 38.97 -24.72 -8.90
N ASN A 222 40.14 -24.30 -9.37
CA ASN A 222 41.42 -24.95 -9.08
C ASN A 222 41.44 -26.49 -9.32
N PRO A 223 40.93 -26.99 -10.47
CA PRO A 223 40.95 -28.43 -10.78
C PRO A 223 42.38 -28.99 -10.91
N ASP A 224 43.37 -28.13 -11.13
CA ASP A 224 44.79 -28.45 -11.25
C ASP A 224 45.45 -28.96 -9.96
N ILE A 225 44.83 -28.72 -8.80
CA ILE A 225 45.33 -29.21 -7.50
C ILE A 225 45.23 -30.74 -7.39
N MET A 226 44.29 -31.36 -8.11
CA MET A 226 44.09 -32.80 -8.05
C MET A 226 45.18 -33.57 -8.80
N ARG A 227 45.52 -34.75 -8.28
CA ARG A 227 46.46 -35.65 -8.96
C ARG A 227 45.79 -36.25 -10.20
N PRO A 228 46.40 -36.16 -11.39
CA PRO A 228 45.85 -36.76 -12.60
C PRO A 228 45.60 -38.27 -12.44
N GLY A 229 44.42 -38.73 -12.83
CA GLY A 229 43.99 -40.13 -12.77
C GLY A 229 43.44 -40.59 -11.41
N SER A 230 43.37 -39.72 -10.40
CA SER A 230 42.86 -40.09 -9.07
C SER A 230 41.35 -40.40 -9.08
N VAL A 231 40.87 -41.03 -8.00
CA VAL A 231 39.44 -41.35 -7.85
C VAL A 231 38.61 -40.09 -7.60
N GLU A 232 39.21 -39.13 -6.90
CA GLU A 232 38.66 -37.82 -6.59
C GLU A 232 38.50 -37.00 -7.88
N GLU A 233 39.53 -36.95 -8.72
CA GLU A 233 39.47 -36.27 -10.03
C GLU A 233 38.33 -36.83 -10.87
N ARG A 234 38.22 -38.16 -11.00
CA ARG A 234 37.11 -38.81 -11.72
C ARG A 234 35.74 -38.49 -11.12
N SER A 235 35.67 -38.33 -9.80
CA SER A 235 34.42 -38.01 -9.12
C SER A 235 33.99 -36.58 -9.36
N TYR A 236 34.92 -35.63 -9.36
CA TYR A 236 34.67 -34.23 -9.73
C TYR A 236 34.40 -34.04 -11.23
N ILE A 237 35.03 -34.82 -12.12
CA ILE A 237 34.68 -34.79 -13.55
C ILE A 237 33.24 -35.25 -13.76
N ARG A 238 32.78 -36.32 -13.06
CA ARG A 238 31.37 -36.74 -13.11
C ARG A 238 30.41 -35.68 -12.55
N LEU A 239 30.85 -34.93 -11.53
CA LEU A 239 30.13 -33.78 -10.99
C LEU A 239 30.01 -32.67 -12.05
N ALA A 240 31.13 -32.30 -12.67
CA ALA A 240 31.21 -31.27 -13.72
C ALA A 240 30.37 -31.62 -14.98
N MET A 241 30.20 -32.91 -15.28
CA MET A 241 29.30 -33.36 -16.36
C MET A 241 27.82 -33.35 -15.97
N ASN A 242 27.47 -32.86 -14.77
CA ASN A 242 26.11 -32.82 -14.25
C ASN A 242 25.44 -34.22 -14.15
N ARG A 243 26.23 -35.29 -13.96
CA ARG A 243 25.78 -36.70 -13.96
C ARG A 243 25.45 -37.24 -12.57
N GLN A 244 25.63 -36.47 -11.51
CA GLN A 244 25.28 -36.88 -10.15
C GLN A 244 23.86 -36.45 -9.80
N PHE A 245 22.99 -37.42 -9.49
CA PHE A 245 21.57 -37.15 -9.19
C PHE A 245 21.37 -36.12 -8.05
N MET A 246 22.07 -36.28 -6.94
CA MET A 246 21.98 -35.39 -5.76
C MET A 246 22.46 -33.94 -6.06
N ASN A 247 23.38 -33.80 -7.01
CA ASN A 247 24.06 -32.55 -7.33
C ASN A 247 23.73 -32.09 -8.76
N HIS A 248 22.52 -32.39 -9.21
CA HIS A 248 22.02 -31.94 -10.50
C HIS A 248 21.53 -30.49 -10.41
N PHE A 249 22.02 -29.64 -11.31
CA PHE A 249 21.66 -28.23 -11.43
C PHE A 249 21.14 -27.94 -12.85
N GLY A 250 20.07 -27.16 -12.95
CA GLY A 250 19.38 -26.88 -14.22
C GLY A 250 20.21 -26.03 -15.19
N LEU A 251 21.10 -25.19 -14.67
CA LEU A 251 22.03 -24.38 -15.49
C LEU A 251 23.35 -25.13 -15.79
N GLY A 252 23.53 -26.34 -15.27
CA GLY A 252 24.74 -27.15 -15.44
C GLY A 252 25.96 -26.60 -14.71
N TRP A 253 26.97 -27.44 -14.55
CA TRP A 253 28.22 -27.09 -13.89
C TRP A 253 29.14 -26.27 -14.79
N HIS A 254 30.08 -25.55 -14.20
CA HIS A 254 31.15 -24.87 -14.91
C HIS A 254 32.50 -25.15 -14.25
N VAL A 255 33.58 -25.24 -15.04
CA VAL A 255 34.93 -25.47 -14.51
C VAL A 255 35.86 -24.32 -14.90
N LEU A 256 36.63 -23.86 -13.92
CA LEU A 256 37.50 -22.71 -14.05
C LEU A 256 38.87 -23.01 -13.42
N CYS A 257 39.93 -22.82 -14.20
CA CYS A 257 41.31 -23.09 -13.79
C CYS A 257 42.02 -21.80 -13.38
N ASN A 258 42.30 -21.65 -12.09
CA ASN A 258 42.97 -20.48 -11.53
C ASN A 258 44.36 -20.87 -11.03
N LYS A 259 45.41 -20.57 -11.81
CA LYS A 259 46.78 -20.63 -11.29
C LYS A 259 46.99 -19.49 -10.29
N ARG A 260 47.70 -19.77 -9.18
CA ARG A 260 48.01 -18.79 -8.12
C ARG A 260 48.59 -17.50 -8.72
N GLU A 261 48.09 -16.38 -8.22
CA GLU A 261 47.79 -15.14 -8.96
C GLU A 261 48.91 -14.10 -9.08
N GLU A 262 50.19 -14.37 -8.74
CA GLU A 262 51.08 -13.22 -8.46
C GLU A 262 51.69 -12.49 -9.68
N GLU A 263 51.66 -12.99 -10.92
CA GLU A 263 52.43 -12.34 -12.02
C GLU A 263 51.83 -12.39 -13.45
N LEU A 264 50.57 -12.78 -13.66
CA LEU A 264 50.02 -12.95 -15.03
C LEU A 264 48.90 -11.94 -15.36
N SER A 265 49.04 -11.25 -16.49
CA SER A 265 47.97 -10.45 -17.13
C SER A 265 46.74 -11.31 -17.44
N PHE A 266 45.53 -10.75 -17.35
CA PHE A 266 44.27 -11.46 -17.59
C PHE A 266 44.22 -12.29 -18.88
N SER A 267 44.73 -11.77 -20.02
CA SER A 267 44.76 -12.51 -21.29
C SER A 267 45.61 -13.77 -21.25
N ARG A 268 46.76 -13.73 -20.54
CA ARG A 268 47.64 -14.90 -20.37
C ARG A 268 47.01 -15.98 -19.49
N ARG A 269 46.13 -15.59 -18.56
CA ARG A 269 45.37 -16.51 -17.71
C ARG A 269 44.40 -17.33 -18.55
N ASP A 270 43.61 -16.68 -19.40
CA ASP A 270 42.66 -17.34 -20.31
C ASP A 270 43.38 -18.33 -21.26
N GLU A 271 44.53 -17.93 -21.82
CA GLU A 271 45.33 -18.82 -22.68
C GLU A 271 45.89 -20.03 -21.93
N THR A 272 46.38 -19.83 -20.70
CA THR A 272 46.93 -20.91 -19.87
C THR A 272 45.84 -21.89 -19.44
N GLU A 273 44.64 -21.37 -19.15
CA GLU A 273 43.46 -22.16 -18.85
C GLU A 273 43.04 -23.03 -20.05
N ASP A 274 43.01 -22.45 -21.25
CA ASP A 274 42.72 -23.20 -22.48
C ASP A 274 43.73 -24.33 -22.74
N GLN A 275 45.01 -24.09 -22.46
CA GLN A 275 46.05 -25.12 -22.56
C GLN A 275 45.83 -26.25 -21.55
N PHE A 276 45.48 -25.92 -20.31
CA PHE A 276 45.17 -26.91 -19.27
C PHE A 276 43.99 -27.80 -19.67
N PHE A 277 42.89 -27.22 -20.16
CA PHE A 277 41.73 -28.01 -20.57
C PHE A 277 41.97 -28.85 -21.82
N LYS A 278 42.86 -28.44 -22.72
CA LYS A 278 43.26 -29.27 -23.87
C LYS A 278 44.16 -30.44 -23.48
N GLY A 279 45.03 -30.26 -22.48
CA GLY A 279 46.04 -31.25 -22.08
C GLY A 279 45.64 -32.20 -20.94
N SER A 280 44.52 -31.97 -20.25
CA SER A 280 44.13 -32.72 -19.05
C SER A 280 42.93 -33.65 -19.26
N SER A 281 42.65 -34.50 -18.27
CA SER A 281 41.45 -35.34 -18.20
C SER A 281 40.14 -34.53 -18.25
N TRP A 282 40.19 -33.23 -17.94
CA TRP A 282 39.08 -32.28 -17.97
C TRP A 282 38.64 -31.90 -19.39
N SER A 283 39.39 -32.37 -20.40
CA SER A 283 39.07 -32.16 -21.81
C SER A 283 37.74 -32.79 -22.23
N CYS A 284 37.26 -33.79 -21.47
CA CYS A 284 35.97 -34.45 -21.69
C CYS A 284 34.74 -33.59 -21.33
N ILE A 285 34.92 -32.48 -20.59
CA ILE A 285 33.84 -31.54 -20.26
C ILE A 285 33.52 -30.69 -21.49
N PRO A 286 32.23 -30.45 -21.80
CA PRO A 286 31.83 -29.62 -22.92
C PRO A 286 32.55 -28.26 -22.91
N PRO A 287 32.98 -27.73 -24.09
CA PRO A 287 33.64 -26.43 -24.16
C PRO A 287 32.82 -25.29 -23.55
N VAL A 288 31.49 -25.35 -23.66
CA VAL A 288 30.56 -24.36 -23.11
C VAL A 288 30.57 -24.30 -21.56
N ASP A 289 30.99 -25.38 -20.90
CA ASP A 289 30.98 -25.56 -19.45
C ASP A 289 32.39 -25.43 -18.83
N ARG A 290 33.36 -24.88 -19.58
CA ARG A 290 34.73 -24.67 -19.10
C ARG A 290 35.33 -23.36 -19.61
N GLY A 291 36.19 -22.78 -18.78
CA GLY A 291 36.93 -21.56 -19.11
C GLY A 291 36.21 -20.26 -18.75
N ALA A 292 36.98 -19.22 -18.45
CA ALA A 292 36.47 -17.90 -18.06
C ALA A 292 35.64 -17.23 -19.17
N ALA A 293 36.08 -17.31 -20.42
CA ALA A 293 35.36 -16.72 -21.56
C ALA A 293 33.97 -17.35 -21.78
N ASN A 294 33.86 -18.67 -21.63
CA ASN A 294 32.56 -19.35 -21.78
C ASN A 294 31.68 -19.18 -20.54
N LEU A 295 32.28 -19.02 -19.34
CA LEU A 295 31.51 -18.65 -18.14
C LEU A 295 30.77 -17.32 -18.37
N ARG A 296 31.46 -16.31 -18.91
CA ARG A 296 30.85 -15.02 -19.26
C ARG A 296 29.67 -15.18 -20.22
N LYS A 297 29.83 -15.93 -21.31
CA LYS A 297 28.73 -16.22 -22.26
C LYS A 297 27.56 -16.95 -21.59
N LYS A 298 27.85 -17.94 -20.74
CA LYS A 298 26.85 -18.71 -19.99
C LYS A 298 26.07 -17.82 -19.02
N LEU A 299 26.74 -16.90 -18.34
CA LEU A 299 26.11 -15.91 -17.45
C LEU A 299 25.24 -14.93 -18.22
N SER A 300 25.71 -14.43 -19.37
CA SER A 300 24.90 -13.56 -20.24
C SER A 300 23.59 -14.24 -20.66
N LEU A 301 23.66 -15.51 -21.08
CA LEU A 301 22.48 -16.29 -21.44
C LEU A 301 21.55 -16.57 -20.24
N ALA A 302 22.12 -16.85 -19.07
CA ALA A 302 21.35 -17.06 -17.85
C ALA A 302 20.59 -15.78 -17.43
N LEU A 303 21.26 -14.62 -17.47
CA LEU A 303 20.65 -13.31 -17.20
C LEU A 303 19.54 -13.02 -18.21
N TYR A 304 19.78 -13.25 -19.50
CA TYR A 304 18.77 -13.08 -20.55
C TYR A 304 17.52 -13.92 -20.29
N HIS A 305 17.69 -15.23 -20.03
CA HIS A 305 16.56 -16.11 -19.75
C HIS A 305 15.82 -15.76 -18.46
N HIS A 306 16.54 -15.28 -17.44
CA HIS A 306 15.93 -14.80 -16.21
C HIS A 306 15.06 -13.57 -16.50
N MET A 307 15.62 -12.52 -17.10
CA MET A 307 14.88 -11.31 -17.42
C MET A 307 13.69 -11.57 -18.35
N ARG A 308 13.83 -12.47 -19.35
CA ARG A 308 12.73 -12.87 -20.24
C ARG A 308 11.55 -13.51 -19.49
N ARG A 309 11.79 -14.18 -18.36
CA ARG A 309 10.73 -14.79 -17.53
C ARG A 309 10.10 -13.79 -16.56
N THR A 310 10.90 -12.87 -16.03
CA THR A 310 10.45 -11.90 -15.02
C THR A 310 9.72 -10.71 -15.64
N LEU A 311 10.13 -10.25 -16.84
CA LEU A 311 9.57 -9.05 -17.47
C LEU A 311 8.04 -9.11 -17.69
N PRO A 312 7.43 -10.23 -18.12
CA PRO A 312 5.97 -10.33 -18.19
C PRO A 312 5.26 -10.13 -16.85
N LEU A 313 5.84 -10.62 -15.74
CA LEU A 313 5.27 -10.43 -14.41
C LEU A 313 5.31 -8.96 -13.99
N VAL A 314 6.39 -8.25 -14.34
CA VAL A 314 6.47 -6.79 -14.12
C VAL A 314 5.39 -6.07 -14.92
N VAL A 315 5.10 -6.49 -16.16
CA VAL A 315 4.01 -5.91 -16.97
C VAL A 315 2.66 -6.10 -16.29
N GLU A 316 2.36 -7.32 -15.81
CA GLU A 316 1.13 -7.60 -15.06
C GLU A 316 1.02 -6.73 -13.78
N ASP A 317 2.13 -6.57 -13.04
CA ASP A 317 2.18 -5.70 -11.85
C ASP A 317 2.03 -4.20 -12.18
N ILE A 318 2.42 -3.77 -13.37
CA ILE A 318 2.19 -2.41 -13.86
C ILE A 318 0.72 -2.24 -14.23
N ASP A 319 0.15 -3.15 -15.01
CA ASP A 319 -1.25 -3.09 -15.44
C ASP A 319 -2.20 -3.12 -14.25
N TRP A 320 -1.96 -3.99 -13.27
CA TRP A 320 -2.74 -4.03 -12.04
C TRP A 320 -2.66 -2.70 -11.26
N SER A 321 -1.45 -2.14 -11.16
CA SER A 321 -1.24 -0.86 -10.48
C SER A 321 -1.86 0.32 -11.23
N LEU A 322 -1.94 0.25 -12.56
CA LEU A 322 -2.64 1.24 -13.38
C LEU A 322 -4.14 1.16 -13.15
N GLN A 323 -4.74 -0.03 -13.24
CA GLN A 323 -6.17 -0.23 -12.99
C GLN A 323 -6.59 0.28 -11.60
N PHE A 324 -5.79 -0.02 -10.58
CA PHE A 324 -6.04 0.46 -9.23
C PHE A 324 -6.01 2.01 -9.16
N ARG A 325 -4.99 2.64 -9.76
CA ARG A 325 -4.84 4.10 -9.79
C ARG A 325 -5.92 4.78 -10.64
N GLU A 326 -6.35 4.16 -11.73
CA GLU A 326 -7.46 4.63 -12.56
C GLU A 326 -8.78 4.59 -11.77
N SER A 327 -9.04 3.49 -11.04
CA SER A 327 -10.21 3.40 -10.16
C SER A 327 -10.17 4.44 -9.02
N ASP A 328 -9.00 4.70 -8.44
CA ASP A 328 -8.82 5.76 -7.44
C ASP A 328 -9.07 7.14 -8.07
N MET A 329 -8.58 7.38 -9.29
CA MET A 329 -8.76 8.64 -10.02
C MET A 329 -10.22 8.89 -10.40
N GLU A 330 -10.93 7.86 -10.85
CA GLU A 330 -12.38 7.91 -11.07
C GLU A 330 -13.13 8.23 -9.77
N GLY A 331 -12.70 7.64 -8.65
CA GLY A 331 -13.25 7.93 -7.33
C GLY A 331 -13.10 9.40 -6.90
N LEU A 332 -11.99 10.06 -7.24
CA LEU A 332 -11.78 11.48 -6.96
C LEU A 332 -12.72 12.39 -7.78
N GLY A 333 -13.26 11.90 -8.89
CA GLY A 333 -14.13 12.64 -9.79
C GLY A 333 -13.39 13.70 -10.61
N PRO A 334 -14.12 14.47 -11.44
CA PRO A 334 -13.52 15.46 -12.32
C PRO A 334 -12.90 16.62 -11.53
N PRO A 335 -11.81 17.23 -12.03
CA PRO A 335 -11.25 18.43 -11.43
C PRO A 335 -12.27 19.56 -11.47
N ARG A 336 -12.31 20.35 -10.39
CA ARG A 336 -13.22 21.50 -10.24
C ARG A 336 -12.38 22.71 -9.89
N SER A 337 -11.87 23.39 -10.89
CA SER A 337 -10.95 24.53 -10.71
C SER A 337 -11.68 25.87 -10.75
N SER A 338 -12.84 25.94 -11.40
CA SER A 338 -13.64 27.16 -11.50
C SER A 338 -14.79 27.19 -10.48
N PRO A 339 -15.22 28.39 -10.04
CA PRO A 339 -16.40 28.54 -9.18
C PRO A 339 -17.70 27.98 -9.81
N GLU A 340 -17.81 28.02 -11.15
CA GLU A 340 -18.96 27.50 -11.90
C GLU A 340 -19.03 25.97 -11.84
N GLU A 341 -17.89 25.29 -11.97
CA GLU A 341 -17.77 23.84 -11.81
C GLU A 341 -18.08 23.39 -10.38
N MET A 342 -17.59 24.14 -9.39
CA MET A 342 -17.91 23.88 -7.98
C MET A 342 -19.40 24.04 -7.69
N GLY A 343 -20.03 25.09 -8.24
CA GLY A 343 -21.46 25.33 -8.13
C GLY A 343 -22.29 24.21 -8.78
N SER A 344 -21.92 23.80 -9.99
CA SER A 344 -22.59 22.72 -10.71
C SER A 344 -22.51 21.38 -9.96
N PHE A 345 -21.37 21.07 -9.35
CA PHE A 345 -21.21 19.89 -8.50
C PHE A 345 -22.07 19.96 -7.22
N LEU A 346 -22.14 21.10 -6.54
CA LEU A 346 -23.00 21.24 -5.37
C LEU A 346 -24.49 21.08 -5.74
N ILE A 347 -24.89 21.56 -6.91
CA ILE A 347 -26.26 21.39 -7.42
C ILE A 347 -26.56 19.92 -7.73
N SER A 348 -25.61 19.19 -8.33
CA SER A 348 -25.80 17.75 -8.57
C SER A 348 -25.92 16.98 -7.26
N VAL A 349 -25.06 17.27 -6.28
CA VAL A 349 -25.12 16.67 -4.94
C VAL A 349 -26.45 16.97 -4.24
N ALA A 350 -26.94 18.22 -4.33
CA ALA A 350 -28.23 18.58 -3.75
C ALA A 350 -29.41 17.84 -4.43
N SER A 351 -29.35 17.65 -5.75
CA SER A 351 -30.34 16.90 -6.51
C SER A 351 -30.33 15.41 -6.13
N ASP A 352 -29.14 14.83 -5.97
CA ASP A 352 -28.97 13.45 -5.53
C ASP A 352 -29.46 13.24 -4.09
N PHE A 353 -29.15 14.18 -3.19
CA PHE A 353 -29.70 14.20 -1.83
C PHE A 353 -31.22 14.20 -1.83
N GLN A 354 -31.83 15.10 -2.61
CA GLN A 354 -33.30 15.17 -2.70
C GLN A 354 -33.89 13.85 -3.20
N ARG A 355 -33.29 13.23 -4.21
CA ARG A 355 -33.73 11.94 -4.75
C ARG A 355 -33.65 10.83 -3.71
N VAL A 356 -32.50 10.68 -3.04
CA VAL A 356 -32.29 9.62 -2.03
C VAL A 356 -33.21 9.80 -0.83
N VAL A 357 -33.42 11.04 -0.37
CA VAL A 357 -34.34 11.32 0.74
C VAL A 357 -35.78 11.06 0.33
N GLN A 358 -36.20 11.44 -0.88
CA GLN A 358 -37.54 11.13 -1.38
C GLN A 358 -37.76 9.62 -1.48
N ASP A 359 -36.80 8.86 -2.00
CA ASP A 359 -36.91 7.39 -2.07
C ASP A 359 -36.99 6.75 -0.68
N GLY A 360 -36.19 7.25 0.27
CA GLY A 360 -36.22 6.82 1.68
C GLY A 360 -37.55 7.10 2.37
N ILE A 361 -38.15 8.28 2.15
CA ILE A 361 -39.47 8.64 2.72
C ILE A 361 -40.58 7.74 2.16
N HIS A 362 -40.53 7.42 0.86
CA HIS A 362 -41.56 6.61 0.20
C HIS A 362 -41.34 5.10 0.35
N GLY A 363 -40.27 4.67 1.03
CA GLY A 363 -39.94 3.24 1.21
C GLY A 363 -39.65 2.52 -0.11
N ARG A 364 -39.27 3.26 -1.16
CA ARG A 364 -38.90 2.67 -2.45
C ARG A 364 -37.44 2.23 -2.33
N GLY A 365 -37.22 0.95 -2.07
CA GLY A 365 -35.88 0.38 -2.05
C GLY A 365 -35.24 0.50 -3.44
N SER A 366 -34.41 1.51 -3.63
CA SER A 366 -33.40 1.50 -4.67
C SER A 366 -32.23 0.59 -4.25
N GLU A 367 -31.31 0.27 -5.16
CA GLU A 367 -30.08 -0.50 -4.89
C GLU A 367 -29.24 0.03 -3.70
N TYR A 368 -29.59 1.21 -3.19
CA TYR A 368 -29.02 1.90 -2.04
C TYR A 368 -29.78 1.54 -0.75
N SER A 369 -29.50 0.36 -0.19
CA SER A 369 -30.08 -0.11 1.08
C SER A 369 -29.52 0.65 2.30
N ILE A 370 -29.69 1.97 2.35
CA ILE A 370 -29.56 2.77 3.57
C ILE A 370 -30.88 2.62 4.33
N GLY A 371 -31.06 1.45 4.95
CA GLY A 371 -32.18 1.23 5.86
C GLY A 371 -32.12 2.22 7.03
N PRO A 372 -33.27 2.54 7.67
CA PRO A 372 -33.24 3.28 8.92
C PRO A 372 -32.25 2.60 9.88
N PRO A 373 -31.52 3.35 10.72
CA PRO A 373 -30.71 2.75 11.75
C PRO A 373 -31.52 1.67 12.47
N ASN A 374 -30.94 0.48 12.67
CA ASN A 374 -31.54 -0.53 13.53
C ASN A 374 -31.69 0.09 14.91
N ILE A 375 -32.86 0.65 15.19
CA ILE A 375 -33.27 0.95 16.55
C ILE A 375 -33.63 -0.43 17.09
N GLU A 376 -32.67 -1.10 17.71
CA GLU A 376 -33.04 -2.07 18.73
C GLU A 376 -34.01 -1.34 19.65
N LYS A 377 -35.24 -1.86 19.77
CA LYS A 377 -36.24 -1.34 20.71
C LYS A 377 -35.48 -1.04 22.01
N PRO A 378 -35.50 0.20 22.54
CA PRO A 378 -34.71 0.54 23.72
C PRO A 378 -34.98 -0.53 24.77
N GLU A 379 -33.94 -1.30 25.15
CA GLU A 379 -34.07 -2.37 26.13
C GLU A 379 -34.69 -1.77 27.39
N GLY A 380 -35.92 -2.19 27.68
CA GLY A 380 -36.66 -1.68 28.83
C GLY A 380 -37.82 -0.71 28.54
N TYR A 381 -38.11 -0.33 27.28
CA TYR A 381 -39.39 0.33 26.99
C TYR A 381 -40.55 -0.68 27.09
N LYS A 382 -41.03 -0.87 28.32
CA LYS A 382 -42.35 -1.43 28.57
C LYS A 382 -43.34 -0.29 28.40
N PRO A 383 -44.37 -0.41 27.53
CA PRO A 383 -45.48 0.53 27.54
C PRO A 383 -45.94 0.64 29.00
N PRO A 384 -46.08 1.84 29.55
CA PRO A 384 -46.37 1.95 30.97
C PRO A 384 -47.68 1.21 31.24
N LYS A 385 -47.72 0.39 32.30
CA LYS A 385 -48.79 -0.63 32.52
C LYS A 385 -50.22 -0.09 32.40
N HIS A 386 -50.42 1.22 32.55
CA HIS A 386 -51.71 1.89 32.36
C HIS A 386 -52.17 1.93 30.89
N LEU A 387 -51.26 1.96 29.90
CA LEU A 387 -51.57 1.91 28.47
C LEU A 387 -51.97 0.49 28.02
N LEU A 388 -51.29 -0.54 28.53
CA LEU A 388 -51.68 -1.94 28.32
C LEU A 388 -53.06 -2.24 28.94
N LYS A 389 -53.28 -1.80 30.18
CA LYS A 389 -54.60 -1.88 30.83
C LYS A 389 -55.69 -1.08 30.10
N PHE A 390 -55.32 0.02 29.44
CA PHE A 390 -56.27 0.84 28.68
C PHE A 390 -56.71 0.12 27.40
N ILE A 391 -55.78 -0.52 26.67
CA ILE A 391 -56.11 -1.33 25.49
C ILE A 391 -56.98 -2.52 25.90
N GLU A 392 -56.64 -3.21 27.00
CA GLU A 392 -57.46 -4.30 27.55
C GLU A 392 -58.86 -3.84 28.01
N HIS A 393 -58.99 -2.64 28.58
CA HIS A 393 -60.28 -2.07 28.97
C HIS A 393 -61.09 -1.48 27.81
N TYR A 394 -60.43 -1.07 26.71
CA TYR A 394 -61.13 -0.49 25.56
C TYR A 394 -61.71 -1.58 24.66
N ASP A 395 -61.03 -2.72 24.54
CA ASP A 395 -61.53 -3.91 23.82
C ASP A 395 -62.64 -4.64 24.60
N GLN A 396 -62.70 -4.46 25.93
CA GLN A 396 -63.74 -5.02 26.80
C GLN A 396 -64.79 -3.95 27.09
N ASN A 397 -65.77 -3.82 26.20
CA ASN A 397 -66.97 -2.98 26.39
C ASN A 397 -67.68 -3.27 27.73
N GLU A 398 -67.37 -2.50 28.77
CA GLU A 398 -68.24 -2.23 29.93
C GLU A 398 -68.01 -0.78 30.39
N PHE A 399 -68.52 0.20 29.64
CA PHE A 399 -68.92 1.48 30.20
C PHE A 399 -70.45 1.47 30.36
N MET A 400 -70.93 0.62 31.26
CA MET A 400 -72.25 0.75 31.86
C MET A 400 -72.07 1.06 33.35
N GLU A 401 -72.67 2.20 33.73
CA GLU A 401 -73.17 2.51 35.07
C GLU A 401 -72.23 2.26 36.26
N THR A 402 -71.47 3.30 36.65
CA THR A 402 -71.14 3.47 38.07
C THR A 402 -71.45 4.88 38.53
N GLU A 403 -72.17 4.92 39.64
CA GLU A 403 -72.75 6.05 40.35
C GLU A 403 -71.74 7.17 40.69
N PHE A 404 -72.27 8.41 40.67
CA PHE A 404 -71.76 9.63 41.32
C PHE A 404 -70.23 9.78 41.45
N VAL A 405 -69.54 9.99 40.32
CA VAL A 405 -68.31 10.79 40.31
C VAL A 405 -68.72 12.21 39.95
N THR A 406 -68.46 13.19 40.83
CA THR A 406 -68.69 14.59 40.49
C THR A 406 -67.93 14.94 39.21
N LYS A 407 -68.55 15.74 38.33
CA LYS A 407 -68.00 16.10 37.01
C LYS A 407 -66.52 16.51 37.10
N GLU A 408 -66.13 17.19 38.18
CA GLU A 408 -64.75 17.61 38.46
C GLU A 408 -63.75 16.48 38.76
N GLU A 409 -64.13 15.41 39.47
CA GLU A 409 -63.21 14.31 39.77
C GLU A 409 -62.94 13.42 38.56
N PHE A 410 -63.94 13.20 37.71
CA PHE A 410 -63.78 12.48 36.44
C PHE A 410 -62.94 13.29 35.46
N ILE A 411 -63.22 14.59 35.33
CA ILE A 411 -62.43 15.54 34.52
C ILE A 411 -60.98 15.56 35.03
N ASN A 412 -60.73 15.67 36.34
CA ASN A 412 -59.37 15.67 36.88
C ASN A 412 -58.63 14.34 36.63
N LYS A 413 -59.32 13.18 36.68
CA LYS A 413 -58.71 11.88 36.33
C LYS A 413 -58.40 11.75 34.84
N VAL A 414 -59.25 12.29 33.96
CA VAL A 414 -59.03 12.32 32.50
C VAL A 414 -57.92 13.30 32.14
N VAL A 415 -57.97 14.53 32.63
CA VAL A 415 -56.93 15.58 32.45
C VAL A 415 -55.56 15.09 32.93
N LYS A 416 -55.49 14.43 34.10
CA LYS A 416 -54.24 13.85 34.63
C LYS A 416 -53.71 12.67 33.82
N ARG A 417 -54.57 11.95 33.09
CA ARG A 417 -54.16 10.90 32.14
C ARG A 417 -53.72 11.48 30.80
N VAL A 418 -54.38 12.52 30.30
CA VAL A 418 -54.00 13.18 29.03
C VAL A 418 -52.70 13.96 29.17
N SER A 419 -52.39 14.55 30.33
CA SER A 419 -51.08 15.17 30.57
C SER A 419 -49.92 14.16 30.59
N SER A 420 -50.19 12.86 30.75
CA SER A 420 -49.16 11.81 30.58
C SER A 420 -48.86 11.53 29.10
N TRP A 421 -49.79 11.85 28.19
CA TRP A 421 -49.63 11.63 26.76
C TRP A 421 -48.77 12.70 26.10
N SER A 422 -48.72 13.92 26.65
CA SER A 422 -47.82 14.97 26.16
C SER A 422 -46.35 14.57 26.34
N VAL A 423 -45.99 13.97 27.48
CA VAL A 423 -44.65 13.43 27.74
C VAL A 423 -44.29 12.31 26.76
N ILE A 424 -45.23 11.42 26.45
CA ILE A 424 -45.02 10.33 25.49
C ILE A 424 -44.86 10.86 24.06
N ALA A 425 -45.69 11.84 23.67
CA ALA A 425 -45.64 12.48 22.36
C ALA A 425 -44.30 13.21 22.16
N LEU A 426 -43.87 13.99 23.15
CA LEU A 426 -42.56 14.67 23.15
C LEU A 426 -41.41 13.65 23.03
N ARG A 427 -41.44 12.58 23.82
CA ARG A 427 -40.41 11.54 23.76
C ARG A 427 -40.40 10.79 22.42
N HIS A 428 -41.56 10.55 21.84
CA HIS A 428 -41.65 9.93 20.51
C HIS A 428 -41.11 10.87 19.43
N THR A 429 -41.41 12.17 19.50
CA THR A 429 -40.85 13.14 18.55
C THR A 429 -39.34 13.26 18.67
N GLU A 430 -38.77 13.24 19.88
CA GLU A 430 -37.32 13.18 20.08
C GLU A 430 -36.68 11.98 19.37
N LEU A 431 -37.26 10.79 19.56
CA LEU A 431 -36.82 9.56 18.89
C LEU A 431 -36.89 9.67 17.36
N VAL A 432 -37.99 10.20 16.82
CA VAL A 432 -38.15 10.41 15.37
C VAL A 432 -37.08 11.38 14.85
N PHE A 433 -36.81 12.47 15.57
CA PHE A 433 -35.77 13.43 15.20
C PHE A 433 -34.36 12.83 15.23
N GLU A 434 -34.01 12.08 16.27
CA GLU A 434 -32.71 11.39 16.39
C GLU A 434 -32.48 10.43 15.20
N VAL A 435 -33.49 9.64 14.87
CA VAL A 435 -33.43 8.65 13.79
C VAL A 435 -33.36 9.33 12.43
N THR A 436 -34.14 10.41 12.23
CA THR A 436 -34.14 11.17 10.97
C THR A 436 -32.83 11.90 10.76
N LYS A 437 -32.25 12.47 11.83
CA LYS A 437 -30.93 13.11 11.78
C LYS A 437 -29.84 12.09 11.45
N ALA A 438 -29.83 10.94 12.13
CA ALA A 438 -28.89 9.86 11.84
C ALA A 438 -29.03 9.30 10.41
N PHE A 439 -30.25 9.29 9.85
CA PHE A 439 -30.48 8.95 8.45
C PHE A 439 -29.88 9.99 7.50
N VAL A 440 -30.13 11.28 7.73
CA VAL A 440 -29.56 12.37 6.92
C VAL A 440 -28.03 12.34 6.97
N ASP A 441 -27.43 12.12 8.14
CA ASP A 441 -25.98 11.98 8.30
C ASP A 441 -25.41 10.85 7.43
N ARG A 442 -26.08 9.69 7.42
CA ARG A 442 -25.68 8.55 6.58
C ARG A 442 -25.83 8.83 5.09
N VAL A 443 -26.90 9.51 4.68
CA VAL A 443 -27.11 9.90 3.28
C VAL A 443 -26.01 10.86 2.82
N LEU A 444 -25.67 11.85 3.62
CA LEU A 444 -24.59 12.78 3.29
C LEU A 444 -23.23 12.07 3.25
N GLN A 445 -22.91 11.21 4.21
CA GLN A 445 -21.70 10.39 4.17
C GLN A 445 -21.61 9.51 2.91
N PHE A 446 -22.74 9.00 2.43
CA PHE A 446 -22.80 8.21 1.21
C PHE A 446 -22.54 9.06 -0.03
N LEU A 447 -23.22 10.21 -0.18
CA LEU A 447 -23.07 11.10 -1.33
C LEU A 447 -21.67 11.71 -1.45
N PHE A 448 -20.96 11.87 -0.34
CA PHE A 448 -19.60 12.41 -0.32
C PHE A 448 -18.50 11.35 -0.35
N ARG A 449 -18.79 10.03 -0.44
CA ARG A 449 -17.73 9.02 -0.62
C ARG A 449 -17.41 8.81 -2.11
N PRO A 450 -16.11 8.74 -2.51
CA PRO A 450 -14.89 8.55 -1.71
C PRO A 450 -14.09 9.83 -1.42
N LEU A 451 -14.73 11.01 -1.37
CA LEU A 451 -14.04 12.28 -1.20
C LEU A 451 -13.66 12.47 0.28
N CYS A 452 -12.37 12.34 0.56
CA CYS A 452 -11.71 12.67 1.82
C CYS A 452 -11.83 14.17 2.18
N PHE A 453 -13.05 14.67 2.39
CA PHE A 453 -13.31 16.03 2.86
C PHE A 453 -14.35 16.00 3.98
N ASN A 454 -13.91 15.55 5.15
CA ASN A 454 -14.70 15.66 6.38
C ASN A 454 -15.21 17.09 6.60
N GLY A 455 -14.44 18.11 6.19
CA GLY A 455 -14.82 19.51 6.33
C GLY A 455 -16.04 19.95 5.49
N GLY A 456 -16.28 19.38 4.31
CA GLY A 456 -17.42 19.76 3.47
C GLY A 456 -18.74 19.22 4.03
N THR A 457 -18.76 17.94 4.38
CA THR A 457 -19.91 17.30 5.02
C THR A 457 -20.22 17.92 6.38
N GLU A 458 -19.19 18.16 7.20
CA GLU A 458 -19.34 18.78 8.52
C GLU A 458 -19.84 20.23 8.43
N ALA A 459 -19.39 21.00 7.45
CA ALA A 459 -19.90 22.35 7.21
C ALA A 459 -21.39 22.36 6.84
N ILE A 460 -21.84 21.42 5.98
CA ILE A 460 -23.25 21.30 5.60
C ILE A 460 -24.10 20.89 6.81
N LEU A 461 -23.61 19.94 7.60
CA LEU A 461 -24.31 19.47 8.81
C LEU A 461 -24.51 20.62 9.80
N THR A 462 -23.43 21.33 10.13
CA THR A 462 -23.45 22.41 11.13
C THR A 462 -24.18 23.67 10.66
N THR A 463 -24.08 24.03 9.37
CA THR A 463 -24.62 25.29 8.85
C THR A 463 -26.05 25.18 8.35
N CYS A 464 -26.46 24.00 7.84
CA CYS A 464 -27.76 23.83 7.20
C CYS A 464 -28.65 22.82 7.92
N VAL A 465 -28.12 21.66 8.27
CA VAL A 465 -28.92 20.54 8.79
C VAL A 465 -29.29 20.78 10.26
N ASP A 466 -28.32 21.06 11.13
CA ASP A 466 -28.55 21.27 12.56
C ASP A 466 -29.53 22.42 12.84
N PRO A 467 -29.38 23.63 12.25
CA PRO A 467 -30.31 24.72 12.49
C PRO A 467 -31.74 24.42 12.01
N PHE A 468 -31.87 23.68 10.91
CA PHE A 468 -33.18 23.26 10.41
C PHE A 468 -33.88 22.31 11.39
N PHE A 469 -33.16 21.31 11.90
CA PHE A 469 -33.72 20.37 12.88
C PHE A 469 -34.10 21.06 14.19
N ASP A 470 -33.28 22.00 14.67
CA ASP A 470 -33.57 22.78 15.88
C ASP A 470 -34.83 23.64 15.71
N GLU A 471 -34.99 24.34 14.58
CA GLU A 471 -36.19 25.13 14.28
C GLU A 471 -37.44 24.24 14.22
N LYS A 472 -37.35 23.08 13.56
CA LYS A 472 -38.48 22.13 13.44
C LYS A 472 -38.83 21.49 14.77
N LYS A 473 -37.85 21.20 15.62
CA LYS A 473 -38.08 20.66 16.96
C LYS A 473 -38.95 21.63 17.78
N VAL A 474 -38.56 22.91 17.84
CA VAL A 474 -39.34 23.95 18.55
C VAL A 474 -40.75 24.11 17.96
N ALA A 475 -40.88 24.08 16.63
CA ALA A 475 -42.18 24.21 15.97
C ALA A 475 -43.13 23.02 16.28
N ILE A 476 -42.60 21.79 16.29
CA ILE A 476 -43.39 20.59 16.61
C ILE A 476 -43.73 20.56 18.09
N GLU A 477 -42.80 20.89 18.99
CA GLU A 477 -43.09 21.00 20.43
C GLU A 477 -44.19 22.04 20.70
N ALA A 478 -44.11 23.20 20.06
CA ALA A 478 -45.16 24.22 20.15
C ALA A 478 -46.51 23.71 19.61
N LYS A 479 -46.50 22.92 18.53
CA LYS A 479 -47.71 22.33 17.94
C LYS A 479 -48.31 21.23 18.83
N ILE A 480 -47.47 20.39 19.42
CA ILE A 480 -47.86 19.38 20.43
C ILE A 480 -48.53 20.09 21.60
N ASN A 481 -47.87 21.10 22.18
CA ASN A 481 -48.42 21.87 23.28
C ASN A 481 -49.74 22.56 22.90
N GLU A 482 -49.89 23.04 21.66
CA GLU A 482 -51.17 23.56 21.18
C GLU A 482 -52.25 22.48 21.11
N LEU A 483 -51.94 21.29 20.59
CA LEU A 483 -52.89 20.18 20.47
C LEU A 483 -53.32 19.65 21.84
N PHE A 484 -52.45 19.68 22.85
CA PHE A 484 -52.76 19.23 24.21
C PHE A 484 -53.49 20.28 25.06
N LYS A 485 -53.37 21.59 24.76
CA LYS A 485 -54.03 22.68 25.50
C LYS A 485 -55.54 22.50 25.74
N PRO A 486 -56.37 22.06 24.76
CA PRO A 486 -57.80 21.83 24.97
C PRO A 486 -58.07 20.73 26.00
N TYR A 487 -57.27 19.65 25.96
CA TYR A 487 -57.44 18.50 26.83
C TYR A 487 -56.89 18.71 28.24
N GLU A 488 -55.87 19.57 28.41
CA GLU A 488 -55.34 19.94 29.72
C GLU A 488 -56.25 20.93 30.47
N LYS A 489 -56.97 21.79 29.75
CA LYS A 489 -57.86 22.82 30.32
C LYS A 489 -59.28 22.33 30.60
N ALA A 490 -59.49 21.01 30.69
CA ALA A 490 -60.78 20.40 31.04
C ALA A 490 -61.96 20.71 30.09
N PHE A 491 -61.71 21.18 28.87
CA PHE A 491 -62.72 21.19 27.81
C PHE A 491 -62.64 19.85 27.08
N ALA A 492 -63.29 18.84 27.62
CA ALA A 492 -63.69 17.69 26.82
C ALA A 492 -64.76 18.16 25.84
N PHE A 493 -64.34 18.69 24.68
CA PHE A 493 -65.25 18.94 23.57
C PHE A 493 -65.51 17.61 22.85
N PRO A 494 -66.78 17.23 22.63
CA PRO A 494 -67.13 16.46 21.45
C PRO A 494 -66.70 17.30 20.22
N LEU A 495 -66.26 16.66 19.15
CA LEU A 495 -65.90 17.29 17.88
C LEU A 495 -67.13 17.97 17.22
N ASP A 496 -67.65 19.05 17.79
CA ASP A 496 -68.68 19.88 17.16
C ASP A 496 -68.04 21.00 16.32
N LEU A 497 -68.78 21.50 15.32
CA LEU A 497 -68.34 22.47 14.30
C LEU A 497 -67.60 23.70 14.87
N ASP A 498 -67.92 24.11 16.10
CA ASP A 498 -67.33 25.29 16.78
C ASP A 498 -65.85 25.10 17.15
N GLY A 499 -65.39 23.86 17.37
CA GLY A 499 -63.98 23.57 17.62
C GLY A 499 -63.14 23.62 16.34
N TYR A 500 -63.72 23.23 15.22
CA TYR A 500 -63.08 23.32 13.90
C TYR A 500 -62.90 24.77 13.46
N THR A 501 -63.89 25.63 13.71
CA THR A 501 -63.81 27.06 13.40
C THR A 501 -62.74 27.76 14.24
N GLU A 502 -62.61 27.46 15.54
CA GLU A 502 -61.56 28.07 16.38
C GLU A 502 -60.15 27.60 15.99
N PHE A 503 -59.96 26.30 15.68
CA PHE A 503 -58.66 25.78 15.20
C PHE A 503 -58.31 26.30 13.79
N SER A 504 -59.32 26.47 12.93
CA SER A 504 -59.18 27.06 11.59
C SER A 504 -58.83 28.55 11.67
N GLN A 505 -59.44 29.30 12.59
CA GLN A 505 -59.12 30.71 12.87
C GLN A 505 -57.69 30.86 13.40
N ARG A 506 -57.28 30.06 14.39
CA ARG A 506 -55.90 30.12 14.93
C ARG A 506 -54.84 29.68 13.92
N SER A 507 -55.19 28.79 13.00
CA SER A 507 -54.32 28.42 11.88
C SER A 507 -54.24 29.52 10.84
N GLY A 508 -55.36 30.20 10.54
CA GLY A 508 -55.39 31.41 9.71
C GLY A 508 -54.57 32.56 10.31
N ASP A 509 -54.66 32.76 11.62
CA ASP A 509 -53.90 33.77 12.36
C ASP A 509 -52.38 33.55 12.26
N ARG A 510 -51.94 32.30 12.32
CA ARG A 510 -50.53 31.94 12.14
C ARG A 510 -50.07 32.11 10.72
N LEU A 511 -50.91 31.78 9.75
CA LEU A 511 -50.63 32.03 8.33
C LEU A 511 -50.49 33.54 8.09
N ALA A 512 -51.40 34.35 8.64
CA ALA A 512 -51.37 35.80 8.54
C ALA A 512 -50.13 36.41 9.21
N GLU A 513 -49.72 35.91 10.38
CA GLU A 513 -48.45 36.28 11.04
C GLU A 513 -47.23 35.96 10.17
N ARG A 514 -47.21 34.78 9.55
CA ARG A 514 -46.11 34.32 8.71
C ARG A 514 -46.04 35.06 7.37
N VAL A 515 -47.19 35.39 6.78
CA VAL A 515 -47.27 36.23 5.58
C VAL A 515 -46.86 37.66 5.91
N TYR A 516 -47.30 38.21 7.05
CA TYR A 516 -46.90 39.54 7.50
C TYR A 516 -45.39 39.63 7.75
N SER A 517 -44.77 38.63 8.39
CA SER A 517 -43.32 38.61 8.62
C SER A 517 -42.53 38.47 7.33
N LEU A 518 -43.01 37.70 6.36
CA LEU A 518 -42.39 37.58 5.03
C LEU A 518 -42.53 38.87 4.19
N VAL A 519 -43.67 39.56 4.27
CA VAL A 519 -43.91 40.83 3.55
C VAL A 519 -43.08 41.96 4.16
N THR A 520 -42.96 42.01 5.49
CA THR A 520 -42.14 43.01 6.18
C THR A 520 -40.64 42.74 6.04
N ALA A 521 -40.21 41.48 5.93
CA ALA A 521 -38.82 41.12 5.63
C ALA A 521 -38.41 41.43 4.17
N LYS A 522 -39.36 41.47 3.22
CA LYS A 522 -39.11 41.75 1.79
C LYS A 522 -39.32 43.20 1.37
N ALA A 523 -39.84 44.08 2.22
CA ALA A 523 -40.11 45.48 1.87
C ALA A 523 -38.82 46.33 1.97
N PRO A 524 -38.29 46.91 0.86
CA PRO A 524 -37.15 47.80 0.94
C PRO A 524 -37.60 49.14 1.56
N VAL A 525 -36.83 49.64 2.52
CA VAL A 525 -36.98 51.00 3.06
C VAL A 525 -36.67 51.98 1.94
N SER A 526 -37.72 52.53 1.31
CA SER A 526 -37.61 53.64 0.37
C SER A 526 -38.57 54.74 0.83
N SER A 527 -37.98 55.89 1.08
CA SER A 527 -38.61 57.15 1.42
C SER A 527 -39.23 57.78 0.17
N ASP A 528 -40.53 57.61 -0.04
CA ASP A 528 -41.34 58.69 -0.60
C ASP A 528 -42.82 58.51 -0.25
N ASP A 529 -43.38 59.56 0.32
CA ASP A 529 -44.74 59.63 0.84
C ASP A 529 -45.69 60.00 -0.31
N ARG A 530 -46.57 59.07 -0.70
CA ARG A 530 -47.91 59.33 -1.29
C ARG A 530 -48.66 58.03 -1.53
N GLN A 531 -49.70 57.82 -0.71
CA GLN A 531 -50.83 56.88 -0.91
C GLN A 531 -50.45 55.45 -1.36
N LYS A 532 -49.86 54.67 -0.46
CA LYS A 532 -50.05 53.21 -0.46
C LYS A 532 -50.48 52.81 0.94
N GLU A 533 -51.71 52.32 1.07
CA GLU A 533 -52.18 51.70 2.30
C GLU A 533 -51.17 50.63 2.72
N ARG A 534 -50.47 50.86 3.84
CA ARG A 534 -49.59 49.85 4.42
C ARG A 534 -50.48 48.68 4.80
N VAL A 535 -50.24 47.54 4.16
CA VAL A 535 -50.91 46.28 4.46
C VAL A 535 -50.72 45.98 5.94
N THR A 536 -51.75 46.19 6.73
CA THR A 536 -51.72 45.94 8.17
C THR A 536 -52.04 44.47 8.44
N ARG A 537 -51.55 43.95 9.57
CA ARG A 537 -51.84 42.59 10.04
C ARG A 537 -53.35 42.29 10.07
N GLN A 538 -54.17 43.31 10.33
CA GLN A 538 -55.63 43.22 10.30
C GLN A 538 -56.17 42.95 8.89
N MET A 539 -55.67 43.65 7.87
CA MET A 539 -56.09 43.47 6.47
C MET A 539 -55.72 42.09 5.92
N ILE A 540 -54.56 41.53 6.31
CA ILE A 540 -54.15 40.17 5.92
C ILE A 540 -55.05 39.11 6.61
N ARG A 541 -55.40 39.33 7.87
CA ARG A 541 -56.34 38.45 8.60
C ARG A 541 -57.72 38.44 7.95
N GLU A 542 -58.23 39.60 7.57
CA GLU A 542 -59.53 39.75 6.90
C GLU A 542 -59.53 39.09 5.51
N ALA A 543 -58.44 39.22 4.73
CA ALA A 543 -58.30 38.55 3.43
C ALA A 543 -58.23 37.01 3.55
N VAL A 544 -57.46 36.49 4.52
CA VAL A 544 -57.35 35.04 4.77
C VAL A 544 -58.67 34.45 5.30
N ALA A 545 -59.49 35.24 5.99
CA ALA A 545 -60.83 34.84 6.41
C ALA A 545 -61.83 34.85 5.24
N ALA A 546 -61.79 35.86 4.37
CA ALA A 546 -62.69 36.01 3.23
C ALA A 546 -62.50 34.93 2.14
N GLU A 547 -61.28 34.42 1.94
CA GLU A 547 -61.01 33.36 0.97
C GLU A 547 -61.61 32.01 1.42
N LYS A 548 -61.64 31.74 2.74
CA LYS A 548 -62.24 30.52 3.31
C LYS A 548 -63.77 30.46 3.24
N ASP A 549 -64.45 31.60 3.31
CA ASP A 549 -65.91 31.66 3.16
C ASP A 549 -66.36 31.52 1.69
N SER A 550 -65.43 31.56 0.73
CA SER A 550 -65.70 31.42 -0.70
C SER A 550 -65.59 29.98 -1.24
N GLU A 551 -65.10 29.04 -0.43
CA GLU A 551 -64.97 27.61 -0.78
C GLU A 551 -66.03 26.68 -0.13
N ILE A 552 -67.11 27.23 0.45
CA ILE A 552 -68.25 26.46 1.00
C ILE A 552 -69.44 26.47 0.04
#